data_AF-A0A9D5Q511-F1
#
_entry.id   AF-A0A9D5Q511-F1
#
_cell.length_a   1.000
_cell.length_b   1.000
_cell.length_c   1.000
_cell.angle_alpha   90.00
_cell.angle_beta   90.00
_cell.angle_gamma   90.00
#
_symmetry.space_group_name_H-M   'P 1'
#
loop_
_entity.id
_entity.type
_entity.pdbx_description
1 polymer ?
#
loop_
_entity_poly.entity_id
_entity_poly.type
_entity_poly.pdbx_seq_one_letter_code
_entity_poly.pdbx_strand_id
1 'polypeptide(L)'
;MAVHTPYEQELLQIVHDLPVERILQILDFARYIQSQATEDFLRLADEDESDILNDEVQWQSQFAATQDGLKRMAERVRSEIQAGRTRSMKFTKDGGMVPE
;
A
#
# COMPACT_ATOMS: atom_id res chain seq x y z
N MET A 1 11.40 40.18 -7.57
CA MET A 1 10.03 40.24 -7.02
C MET A 1 9.22 39.21 -7.77
N ALA A 2 8.74 38.17 -7.09
CA ALA A 2 7.94 37.14 -7.74
C ALA A 2 6.61 37.76 -8.18
N VAL A 3 6.26 37.60 -9.46
CA VAL A 3 4.93 37.98 -9.96
C VAL A 3 3.99 36.90 -9.46
N HIS A 4 3.36 37.14 -8.31
CA HIS A 4 2.30 36.28 -7.83
C HIS A 4 1.17 36.34 -8.85
N THR A 5 0.78 35.18 -9.39
CA THR A 5 -0.34 35.11 -10.33
C THR A 5 -1.61 35.59 -9.60
N PRO A 6 -2.58 36.22 -10.27
CA PRO A 6 -3.80 36.72 -9.62
C PRO A 6 -4.51 35.66 -8.77
N TYR A 7 -4.40 34.39 -9.16
CA TYR A 7 -4.92 33.23 -8.44
C TYR A 7 -4.23 32.94 -7.10
N GLU A 8 -2.93 33.23 -6.98
CA GLU A 8 -2.19 33.04 -5.74
C GLU A 8 -2.63 34.05 -4.66
N GLN A 9 -2.84 35.30 -5.07
CA GLN A 9 -3.35 36.34 -4.17
C GLN A 9 -4.78 36.03 -3.70
N GLU A 10 -5.64 35.56 -4.60
CA GLU A 10 -7.01 35.15 -4.27
C GLU A 10 -7.01 33.97 -3.28
N LEU A 11 -6.16 32.96 -3.49
CA LEU A 11 -6.02 31.82 -2.58
C LEU A 11 -5.54 32.26 -1.18
N LEU A 12 -4.53 33.13 -1.11
CA LEU A 12 -4.02 33.63 0.16
C LEU A 12 -5.08 34.41 0.94
N GLN A 13 -5.90 35.20 0.24
CA GLN A 13 -6.99 35.95 0.86
C GLN A 13 -8.06 35.01 1.42
N ILE A 14 -8.45 33.97 0.67
CA ILE A 14 -9.40 32.95 1.14
C ILE A 14 -8.86 32.22 2.37
N VAL A 15 -7.60 31.78 2.34
CA VAL A 15 -6.99 31.01 3.45
C VAL A 15 -6.88 31.85 4.72
N HIS A 16 -6.63 33.15 4.60
CA HIS A 16 -6.49 34.06 5.75
C HIS A 16 -7.80 34.24 6.54
N ASP A 17 -8.95 34.14 5.87
CA ASP A 17 -10.26 34.35 6.50
C ASP A 17 -10.88 33.05 7.07
N LEU A 18 -10.20 31.91 6.92
CA LEU A 18 -10.70 30.61 7.33
C LEU A 18 -10.26 30.19 8.74
N PRO A 19 -11.09 29.42 9.47
CA PRO A 19 -10.67 28.75 10.70
C PRO A 19 -9.50 27.79 10.45
N VAL A 20 -8.65 27.60 11.47
CA VAL A 20 -7.43 26.79 11.36
C VAL A 20 -7.70 25.35 10.90
N GLU A 21 -8.83 24.77 11.28
CA GLU A 21 -9.23 23.42 10.88
C GLU A 21 -9.46 23.31 9.37
N ARG A 22 -9.94 24.39 8.73
CA ARG A 22 -10.13 24.45 7.29
C ARG A 22 -8.82 24.71 6.56
N ILE A 23 -7.90 25.46 7.16
CA ILE A 23 -6.54 25.65 6.63
C ILE A 23 -5.80 24.31 6.57
N LEU A 24 -5.92 23.47 7.61
CA LEU A 24 -5.33 22.13 7.62
C LEU A 24 -5.86 21.25 6.48
N GLN A 25 -7.17 21.28 6.21
CA GLN A 25 -7.76 20.53 5.09
C GLN A 25 -7.22 20.99 3.73
N ILE A 26 -7.05 22.31 3.55
CA ILE A 26 -6.46 22.87 2.32
C ILE A 26 -5.00 22.44 2.17
N LEU A 27 -4.22 22.44 3.26
CA LEU A 27 -2.84 21.97 3.25
C LEU A 27 -2.73 20.48 2.93
N ASP A 28 -3.61 19.66 3.50
CA ASP A 28 -3.65 18.22 3.22
C ASP A 28 -4.00 17.95 1.76
N PHE A 29 -4.98 18.68 1.21
CA PHE A 29 -5.35 18.57 -0.19
C PHE A 29 -4.23 19.06 -1.13
N ALA A 30 -3.58 20.18 -0.81
CA ALA A 30 -2.45 20.69 -1.59
C ALA A 30 -1.28 19.70 -1.60
N ARG A 31 -0.99 19.05 -0.46
CA ARG A 31 0.02 17.99 -0.36
C ARG A 31 -0.34 16.76 -1.20
N TYR A 32 -1.60 16.36 -1.21
CA TYR A 32 -2.08 15.28 -2.07
C TYR A 32 -1.89 15.61 -3.56
N ILE A 33 -2.28 16.81 -4.00
CA ILE A 33 -2.07 17.23 -5.39
C ILE A 33 -0.58 17.32 -5.71
N GLN A 34 0.24 17.81 -4.77
CA GLN A 34 1.68 17.85 -4.92
C GLN A 34 2.29 16.44 -5.05
N SER A 35 1.83 15.45 -4.29
CA SER A 35 2.32 14.08 -4.39
C SER A 35 1.96 13.46 -5.74
N GLN A 36 0.73 13.67 -6.23
CA GLN A 36 0.30 13.24 -7.57
C GLN A 36 1.14 13.87 -8.70
N ALA A 37 1.58 15.11 -8.52
CA ALA A 37 2.39 15.82 -9.51
C ALA A 37 3.90 15.50 -9.43
N THR A 38 4.38 15.12 -8.26
CA THR A 38 5.81 14.85 -8.00
C THR A 38 6.16 13.38 -8.21
N GLU A 39 5.20 12.48 -7.99
CA GLU A 39 5.43 11.06 -8.11
C GLU A 39 4.99 10.54 -9.48
N ASP A 40 5.89 9.79 -10.10
CA ASP A 40 5.61 8.64 -10.96
C ASP A 40 4.56 7.64 -10.37
N PHE A 41 3.83 7.96 -9.30
CA PHE A 41 2.79 7.13 -8.68
C PHE A 41 1.60 6.90 -9.60
N LEU A 42 1.30 7.84 -10.50
CA LEU A 42 0.28 7.64 -11.54
C LEU A 42 0.73 6.64 -12.62
N ARG A 43 2.01 6.26 -12.69
CA ARG A 43 2.47 5.15 -13.55
C ARG A 43 2.28 3.77 -12.94
N LEU A 44 1.90 3.67 -11.67
CA LEU A 44 1.43 2.41 -11.08
C LEU A 44 -0.02 2.09 -11.49
N ALA A 45 -0.69 2.98 -12.21
CA ALA A 45 -2.11 2.88 -12.57
C ALA A 45 -2.37 2.59 -14.06
N ASP A 46 -1.34 2.21 -14.81
CA ASP A 46 -1.48 1.63 -16.16
C ASP A 46 -1.06 0.14 -16.12
N GLU A 47 -1.47 -0.61 -15.09
CA GLU A 47 -1.64 -2.06 -15.29
C GLU A 47 -2.82 -2.20 -16.26
N ASP A 48 -2.53 -2.57 -17.51
CA ASP A 48 -3.57 -2.86 -18.48
C ASP A 48 -4.42 -4.02 -17.93
N GLU A 49 -5.73 -3.98 -18.13
CA GLU A 49 -6.63 -5.05 -17.70
C GLU A 49 -6.18 -6.39 -18.31
N SER A 50 -5.54 -6.35 -19.49
CA SER A 50 -4.94 -7.51 -20.12
C SER A 50 -3.74 -8.10 -19.37
N ASP A 51 -2.92 -7.26 -18.71
CA ASP A 51 -1.79 -7.70 -17.90
C ASP A 51 -2.27 -8.39 -16.61
N ILE A 52 -3.29 -7.84 -15.96
CA ILE A 52 -3.93 -8.45 -14.78
C ILE A 52 -4.53 -9.83 -15.14
N LEU A 53 -5.21 -9.92 -16.28
CA LEU A 53 -5.79 -11.19 -16.75
C LEU A 53 -4.72 -12.22 -17.11
N ASN A 54 -3.61 -11.80 -17.72
CA ASN A 54 -2.48 -12.68 -18.03
C ASN A 54 -1.82 -13.20 -16.75
N ASP A 55 -1.64 -12.34 -15.75
CA ASP A 55 -1.11 -12.71 -14.45
C ASP A 55 -2.04 -13.72 -13.77
N GLU A 56 -3.36 -13.49 -13.76
CA GLU A 56 -4.33 -14.43 -13.18
C GLU A 56 -4.26 -15.81 -13.84
N VAL A 57 -4.11 -15.88 -15.18
CA VAL A 57 -3.95 -17.15 -15.90
C VAL A 57 -2.66 -17.86 -15.50
N GLN A 58 -1.55 -17.12 -15.36
CA GLN A 58 -0.28 -17.68 -14.91
C GLN A 58 -0.37 -18.20 -13.47
N TRP A 59 -0.95 -17.40 -12.57
CA TRP A 59 -1.20 -17.78 -11.18
C TRP A 59 -2.05 -19.04 -11.09
N GLN A 60 -3.14 -19.13 -11.85
CA GLN A 60 -4.00 -20.28 -11.86
C GLN A 60 -3.28 -21.54 -12.37
N SER A 61 -2.45 -21.41 -13.41
CA SER A 61 -1.64 -22.51 -13.93
C SER A 61 -0.62 -23.02 -12.90
N GLN A 62 0.11 -22.11 -12.27
CA GLN A 62 1.11 -22.45 -11.24
C GLN A 62 0.44 -23.05 -10.01
N PHE A 63 -0.69 -22.52 -9.58
CA PHE A 63 -1.44 -23.05 -8.46
C PHE A 63 -1.93 -24.46 -8.77
N ALA A 64 -2.58 -24.67 -9.92
CA ALA A 64 -3.06 -25.99 -10.34
C ALA A 64 -1.93 -27.03 -10.40
N ALA A 65 -0.75 -26.65 -10.92
CA ALA A 65 0.41 -27.51 -10.99
C ALA A 65 1.02 -27.88 -9.62
N THR A 66 0.75 -27.08 -8.57
CA THR A 66 1.40 -27.21 -7.25
C THR A 66 0.45 -27.62 -6.11
N GLN A 67 -0.84 -27.82 -6.38
CA GLN A 67 -1.86 -28.16 -5.36
C GLN A 67 -1.46 -29.34 -4.47
N ASP A 68 -1.00 -30.45 -5.05
CA ASP A 68 -0.59 -31.63 -4.29
C ASP A 68 0.66 -31.37 -3.43
N GLY A 69 1.55 -30.50 -3.90
CA GLY A 69 2.71 -30.05 -3.12
C GLY A 69 2.29 -29.22 -1.92
N LEU A 70 1.39 -28.25 -2.13
CA LEU A 70 0.85 -27.39 -1.08
C LEU A 70 0.07 -28.20 -0.04
N LYS A 71 -0.74 -29.18 -0.47
CA LYS A 71 -1.46 -30.08 0.43
C LYS A 71 -0.51 -30.87 1.33
N ARG A 72 0.52 -31.49 0.75
CA ARG A 72 1.54 -32.21 1.51
C ARG A 72 2.30 -31.30 2.48
N MET A 73 2.58 -30.07 2.07
CA MET A 73 3.23 -29.08 2.94
C MET A 73 2.33 -28.73 4.14
N ALA A 74 1.04 -28.49 3.90
CA ALA A 74 0.08 -28.21 4.96
C ALA A 74 -0.08 -29.39 5.94
N GLU A 75 -0.14 -30.62 5.43
CA GLU A 75 -0.19 -31.84 6.24
C GLU A 75 1.07 -32.00 7.11
N ARG A 76 2.26 -31.76 6.52
CA ARG A 76 3.52 -31.77 7.26
C ARG A 76 3.55 -30.73 8.38
N VAL A 77 3.17 -29.49 8.08
CA VAL A 77 3.14 -28.41 9.09
C VAL A 77 2.19 -28.77 10.23
N ARG A 78 0.99 -29.29 9.93
CA ARG A 78 0.06 -29.77 10.96
C ARG A 78 0.67 -30.87 11.83
N SER A 79 1.36 -31.83 11.22
CA SER A 79 2.05 -32.89 11.96
C SER A 79 3.16 -32.34 12.85
N GLU A 80 3.93 -31.36 12.39
CA GLU A 80 4.99 -30.72 13.17
C GLU A 80 4.43 -29.93 14.37
N ILE A 81 3.31 -29.23 14.19
CA ILE A 81 2.60 -28.54 15.28
C ILE A 81 2.12 -29.57 16.32
N GLN A 82 1.45 -30.64 15.89
CA GLN A 82 0.94 -31.68 16.78
C GLN A 82 2.07 -32.42 17.52
N ALA A 83 3.22 -32.60 16.86
CA ALA A 83 4.41 -33.21 17.45
C ALA A 83 5.20 -32.25 18.36
N GLY A 84 4.75 -30.99 18.54
CA GLY A 84 5.45 -29.99 19.35
C GLY A 84 6.81 -29.59 18.78
N ARG A 85 7.03 -29.78 17.47
CA ARG A 85 8.28 -29.42 16.78
C ARG A 85 8.27 -27.99 16.24
N THR A 86 7.25 -27.21 16.56
CA THR A 86 7.15 -25.80 16.21
C THR A 86 7.45 -24.91 17.40
N ARG A 87 7.97 -23.71 17.14
CA ARG A 87 8.26 -22.69 18.16
C ARG A 87 7.29 -21.53 17.99
N SER A 88 6.63 -21.11 19.06
CA SER A 88 5.79 -19.92 19.03
C SER A 88 6.65 -18.67 18.85
N MET A 89 6.15 -17.74 18.05
CA MET A 89 6.83 -16.48 17.71
C MET A 89 5.87 -15.32 17.98
N LYS A 90 6.37 -14.23 18.54
CA LYS A 90 5.65 -12.97 18.77
C LYS A 90 6.27 -11.84 17.97
N PHE A 91 5.43 -10.91 17.52
CA PHE A 91 5.89 -9.68 16.90
C PHE A 91 6.42 -8.71 17.96
N THR A 92 7.54 -8.05 17.64
CA THR A 92 8.08 -6.96 18.43
C THR A 92 7.45 -5.63 18.01
N LYS A 93 7.60 -4.59 18.82
CA LYS A 93 7.02 -3.26 18.54
C LYS A 93 7.62 -2.58 17.30
N ASP A 94 8.83 -3.00 16.94
CA ASP A 94 9.59 -2.59 15.75
C ASP A 94 9.31 -3.49 14.51
N GLY A 95 8.38 -4.45 14.61
CA GLY A 95 7.96 -5.31 13.49
C GLY A 95 8.83 -6.55 13.26
N GLY A 96 9.83 -6.79 14.11
CA GLY A 96 10.60 -8.03 14.13
C GLY A 96 9.79 -9.22 14.68
N MET A 97 10.29 -10.43 14.49
CA MET A 97 9.73 -11.65 15.08
C MET A 97 10.73 -12.26 16.04
N VAL A 98 10.31 -12.49 17.29
CA VAL A 98 11.11 -13.17 18.31
C VAL A 98 10.34 -14.37 18.85
N PRO A 99 11.01 -15.39 19.38
CA PRO A 99 10.34 -16.45 20.11
C PRO A 99 9.47 -15.91 21.25
N GLU A 100 8.32 -16.55 21.45
CA GLU A 100 7.43 -16.24 22.58
C GLU A 100 8.13 -16.44 23.94
#